data_AF-R1D3J5-F1
#
_entry.id   AF-R1D3J5-F1
#
_cell.length_a   1.000
_cell.length_b   1.000
_cell.length_c   1.000
_cell.angle_alpha   90.00
_cell.angle_beta   90.00
_cell.angle_gamma   90.00
#
_symmetry.space_group_name_H-M   'P 1'
#
loop_
_entity.id
_entity.type
_entity.pdbx_description
1 polymer ?
#
loop_
_entity_poly.entity_id
_entity_poly.type
_entity_poly.pdbx_seq_one_letter_code
_entity_poly.pdbx_strand_id
1 'polypeptide(L)'
;MSRSPRAARTEEDAPPTDWLAELPHELHLRILEGVDDFSDCAAFSLASPRLGLALRSGLARFEDPLFAVAMRLLLIERFAASLGSSIMDTLSEATLRKYTADRRANADHFPWLARVSPALRLTSEVEGAEVWRLRRGEVNDAKLRMRLLRSGQVQHFEGERGAERLVRLKFASGQVQHFEGDAGAERKVRTVFADGAVAHYEGEKGAERVVRVVCASGSVQYYEDERGAERLVRKEFSSGEVKHFEGERGAERKVRAELANGQVHHYEGEQGAERKVRTEFASGTVKYYEGEKGAERKVRTVPADGQVQYCEGQ
;
A
#
# COMPACT_ATOMS: atom_id res chain seq x y z
N MET A 1 38.86 -15.62 -55.99
CA MET A 1 37.65 -15.93 -55.21
C MET A 1 37.99 -15.74 -53.73
N SER A 2 38.09 -14.49 -53.29
CA SER A 2 37.03 -13.72 -52.61
C SER A 2 36.88 -14.15 -51.14
N ARG A 3 37.67 -13.52 -50.26
CA ARG A 3 37.43 -13.52 -48.81
C ARG A 3 36.13 -12.76 -48.56
N SER A 4 35.16 -13.38 -47.89
CA SER A 4 33.94 -12.71 -47.43
C SER A 4 34.30 -11.50 -46.55
N PRO A 5 33.66 -10.34 -46.73
CA PRO A 5 33.85 -9.22 -45.83
C PRO A 5 33.19 -9.57 -44.48
N ARG A 6 33.98 -9.48 -43.41
CA ARG A 6 33.51 -9.56 -42.03
C ARG A 6 32.56 -8.35 -41.85
N ALA A 7 31.29 -8.61 -41.56
CA ALA A 7 30.30 -7.57 -41.30
C ALA A 7 30.85 -6.60 -40.24
N ALA A 8 30.85 -5.30 -40.57
CA ALA A 8 31.18 -4.24 -39.63
C ALA A 8 30.14 -4.27 -38.51
N ARG A 9 30.59 -4.43 -37.27
CA ARG A 9 29.75 -4.25 -36.08
C ARG A 9 29.34 -2.78 -36.05
N THR A 10 28.06 -2.49 -36.21
CA THR A 10 27.47 -1.18 -35.95
C THR A 10 27.43 -0.93 -34.44
N GLU A 11 27.48 0.34 -34.02
CA GLU A 11 27.44 0.79 -32.61
C GLU A 11 26.22 0.27 -31.81
N GLU A 12 25.23 -0.33 -32.48
CA GLU A 12 24.05 -0.99 -31.89
C GLU A 12 24.34 -2.30 -31.15
N ASP A 13 25.52 -2.91 -31.35
CA ASP A 13 25.93 -4.17 -30.71
C ASP A 13 26.73 -3.96 -29.40
N ALA A 14 26.83 -2.72 -28.91
CA ALA A 14 27.49 -2.43 -27.64
C ALA A 14 26.59 -2.89 -26.46
N PRO A 15 27.13 -3.61 -25.45
CA PRO A 15 26.36 -3.91 -24.24
C PRO A 15 25.87 -2.59 -23.63
N PRO A 16 24.63 -2.53 -23.10
CA PRO A 16 24.08 -1.29 -22.57
C PRO A 16 25.07 -0.70 -21.56
N THR A 17 25.57 0.50 -21.87
CA THR A 17 26.49 1.22 -21.01
C THR A 17 25.83 1.38 -19.64
N ASP A 18 26.48 0.84 -18.61
CA ASP A 18 26.07 1.03 -17.22
C ASP A 18 26.35 2.49 -16.84
N TRP A 19 25.48 3.40 -17.27
CA TRP A 19 25.63 4.84 -17.06
C TRP A 19 25.62 5.22 -15.57
N LEU A 20 25.09 4.35 -14.70
CA LEU A 20 25.25 4.46 -13.25
C LEU A 20 26.69 4.23 -12.80
N ALA A 21 27.50 3.45 -13.51
CA ALA A 21 28.92 3.34 -13.23
C ALA A 21 29.70 4.60 -13.66
N GLU A 22 29.15 5.39 -14.59
CA GLU A 22 29.82 6.54 -15.20
C GLU A 22 29.40 7.90 -14.59
N LEU A 23 28.31 7.95 -13.84
CA LEU A 23 27.83 9.16 -13.20
C LEU A 23 28.75 9.62 -12.02
N PRO A 24 28.93 10.93 -11.83
CA PRO A 24 29.60 11.48 -10.65
C PRO A 24 28.94 11.06 -9.33
N HIS A 25 29.74 10.85 -8.28
CA HIS A 25 29.30 10.35 -6.97
C HIS A 25 28.24 11.25 -6.31
N GLU A 26 28.28 12.55 -6.58
CA GLU A 26 27.36 13.55 -6.04
C GLU A 26 25.96 13.43 -6.63
N LEU A 27 25.85 13.06 -7.92
CA LEU A 27 24.56 12.84 -8.58
C LEU A 27 23.93 11.53 -8.11
N HIS A 28 24.74 10.51 -7.84
CA HIS A 28 24.27 9.29 -7.20
C HIS A 28 23.68 9.53 -5.81
N LEU A 29 24.38 10.31 -4.98
CA LEU A 29 23.90 10.66 -3.65
C LEU A 29 22.56 11.43 -3.73
N ARG A 30 22.39 12.35 -4.67
CA ARG A 30 21.11 13.06 -4.87
C ARG A 30 19.98 12.18 -5.37
N ILE A 31 20.26 11.28 -6.31
CA ILE A 31 19.28 10.28 -6.78
C ILE A 31 18.82 9.44 -5.59
N LEU A 32 19.79 8.96 -4.81
CA LEU A 32 19.52 8.15 -3.64
C LEU A 32 18.83 8.92 -2.53
N GLU A 33 19.22 10.15 -2.18
CA GLU A 33 18.54 11.00 -1.19
C GLU A 33 17.03 11.03 -1.42
N GLY A 34 16.59 11.08 -2.68
CA GLY A 34 15.17 11.01 -3.01
C GLY A 34 14.54 9.61 -2.93
N VAL A 35 15.30 8.52 -2.92
CA VAL A 35 14.77 7.15 -2.85
C VAL A 35 14.39 6.79 -1.42
N ASP A 36 13.10 6.82 -1.12
CA ASP A 36 12.57 6.57 0.24
C ASP A 36 12.17 5.11 0.51
N ASP A 37 12.42 4.19 -0.43
CA ASP A 37 12.05 2.77 -0.28
C ASP A 37 13.31 1.90 -0.09
N PHE A 38 13.37 1.16 1.02
CA PHE A 38 14.49 0.29 1.35
C PHE A 38 14.78 -0.76 0.26
N SER A 39 13.75 -1.24 -0.44
CA SER A 39 13.90 -2.23 -1.51
C SER A 39 14.66 -1.65 -2.71
N ASP A 40 14.45 -0.38 -3.01
CA ASP A 40 15.12 0.34 -4.09
C ASP A 40 16.57 0.67 -3.74
N CYS A 41 16.82 0.97 -2.47
CA CYS A 41 18.17 1.22 -1.99
C CYS A 41 19.00 -0.06 -2.01
N ALA A 42 18.38 -1.20 -1.65
CA ALA A 42 18.97 -2.52 -1.80
C ALA A 42 19.20 -2.86 -3.29
N ALA A 43 18.20 -2.62 -4.14
CA ALA A 43 18.31 -2.80 -5.58
C ALA A 43 19.44 -1.98 -6.20
N PHE A 44 19.55 -0.70 -5.82
CA PHE A 44 20.61 0.19 -6.27
C PHE A 44 21.98 -0.25 -5.76
N SER A 45 22.06 -0.67 -4.50
CA SER A 45 23.29 -1.20 -3.89
C SER A 45 23.76 -2.50 -4.54
N LEU A 46 22.85 -3.28 -5.12
CA LEU A 46 23.18 -4.50 -5.87
C LEU A 46 23.51 -4.22 -7.34
N ALA A 47 22.86 -3.22 -7.95
CA ALA A 47 23.12 -2.78 -9.32
C ALA A 47 24.47 -2.06 -9.43
N SER A 48 24.86 -1.29 -8.40
CA SER A 48 26.16 -0.65 -8.31
C SER A 48 26.82 -0.91 -6.94
N PRO A 49 27.48 -2.08 -6.76
CA PRO A 49 28.05 -2.53 -5.49
C PRO A 49 29.02 -1.55 -4.82
N ARG A 50 29.80 -0.81 -5.61
CA ARG A 50 30.78 0.16 -5.09
C ARG A 50 30.10 1.41 -4.55
N LEU A 51 29.01 1.85 -5.18
CA LEU A 51 28.19 2.96 -4.71
C LEU A 51 27.34 2.56 -3.50
N GLY A 52 26.77 1.35 -3.49
CA GLY A 52 26.13 0.71 -2.34
C GLY A 52 26.99 0.76 -1.07
N LEU A 53 28.30 0.50 -1.23
CA LEU A 53 29.28 0.57 -0.14
C LEU A 53 29.82 1.99 0.14
N ALA A 54 29.85 2.90 -0.85
CA ALA A 54 30.28 4.29 -0.67
C ALA A 54 29.24 5.14 0.08
N LEU A 55 27.95 4.78 -0.01
CA LEU A 55 26.84 5.36 0.75
C LEU A 55 27.01 5.24 2.28
N ARG A 56 27.93 4.38 2.73
CA ARG A 56 28.39 4.17 4.12
C ARG A 56 28.73 5.44 4.89
N SER A 57 29.10 6.54 4.22
CA SER A 57 29.61 7.74 4.90
C SER A 57 28.75 9.00 4.77
N GLY A 58 27.67 8.98 3.98
CA GLY A 58 26.94 10.21 3.61
C GLY A 58 25.45 10.27 3.99
N LEU A 59 24.79 9.13 4.25
CA LEU A 59 23.34 9.08 4.46
C LEU A 59 22.98 8.42 5.78
N ALA A 60 22.53 9.23 6.75
CA ALA A 60 22.19 8.80 8.11
C ALA A 60 21.10 7.70 8.20
N ARG A 61 20.31 7.49 7.14
CA ARG A 61 19.22 6.51 7.12
C ARG A 61 19.64 5.06 6.80
N PHE A 62 20.90 4.83 6.41
CA PHE A 62 21.43 3.51 6.08
C PHE A 62 22.40 3.04 7.15
N GLU A 63 21.89 2.66 8.32
CA GLU A 63 22.75 2.17 9.40
C GLU A 63 23.20 0.70 9.18
N ASP A 64 22.52 -0.09 8.33
CA ASP A 64 22.92 -1.48 8.08
C ASP A 64 22.69 -1.97 6.62
N PRO A 65 23.74 -2.07 5.79
CA PRO A 65 23.66 -2.63 4.43
C PRO A 65 23.36 -4.14 4.42
N LEU A 66 23.63 -4.86 5.52
CA LEU A 66 23.27 -6.26 5.65
C LEU A 66 21.76 -6.42 5.73
N PHE A 67 21.08 -5.49 6.39
CA PHE A 67 19.63 -5.46 6.45
C PHE A 67 19.00 -5.23 5.07
N ALA A 68 19.50 -4.27 4.28
CA ALA A 68 18.97 -4.01 2.94
C ALA A 68 19.16 -5.20 1.98
N VAL A 69 20.35 -5.81 1.98
CA VAL A 69 20.66 -6.99 1.17
C VAL A 69 19.87 -8.21 1.66
N ALA A 70 19.79 -8.45 2.97
CA ALA A 70 19.00 -9.53 3.55
C ALA A 70 17.51 -9.38 3.26
N MET A 71 16.96 -8.16 3.36
CA MET A 71 15.55 -7.88 3.04
C MET A 71 15.24 -8.11 1.56
N ARG A 72 16.18 -7.77 0.66
CA ARG A 72 16.01 -8.04 -0.77
C ARG A 72 16.08 -9.53 -1.09
N LEU A 73 16.98 -10.27 -0.44
CA LEU A 73 17.07 -11.73 -0.58
C LEU A 73 15.80 -12.44 -0.07
N LEU A 74 15.28 -12.01 1.08
CA LEU A 74 13.99 -12.47 1.63
C LEU A 74 12.81 -12.23 0.68
N LEU A 75 12.79 -11.10 -0.03
CA LEU A 75 11.76 -10.78 -1.03
C LEU A 75 11.88 -11.66 -2.29
N ILE A 76 13.11 -11.94 -2.74
CA ILE A 76 13.37 -12.83 -3.88
C ILE A 76 12.98 -14.27 -3.53
N GLU A 77 13.24 -14.73 -2.32
CA GLU A 77 12.85 -16.06 -1.87
C GLU A 77 11.36 -16.23 -1.71
N ARG A 78 10.63 -15.21 -1.23
CA ARG A 78 9.16 -15.24 -1.26
C ARG A 78 8.62 -15.41 -2.68
N PHE A 79 9.30 -14.84 -3.68
CA PHE A 79 8.96 -14.98 -5.09
C PHE A 79 9.42 -16.31 -5.71
N ALA A 80 10.52 -16.89 -5.23
CA ALA A 80 11.06 -18.17 -5.69
C ALA A 80 10.39 -19.37 -4.99
N ALA A 81 9.87 -19.20 -3.76
CA ALA A 81 9.08 -20.19 -3.04
C ALA A 81 7.72 -20.45 -3.72
N SER A 82 7.14 -19.46 -4.41
CA SER A 82 6.00 -19.71 -5.30
C SER A 82 6.36 -20.50 -6.56
N LEU A 83 7.65 -20.70 -6.84
CA LEU A 83 8.20 -21.44 -7.98
C LEU A 83 9.08 -22.65 -7.56
N GLY A 84 9.13 -22.98 -6.26
CA GLY A 84 9.78 -24.19 -5.74
C GLY A 84 11.32 -24.16 -5.61
N SER A 85 11.99 -23.01 -5.58
CA SER A 85 13.45 -22.95 -5.42
C SER A 85 13.90 -21.96 -4.32
N SER A 86 14.77 -22.40 -3.41
CA SER A 86 15.28 -21.61 -2.29
C SER A 86 16.73 -21.15 -2.56
N ILE A 87 16.99 -19.85 -2.37
CA ILE A 87 18.33 -19.25 -2.51
C ILE A 87 19.11 -19.29 -1.17
N MET A 88 18.41 -19.51 -0.05
CA MET A 88 18.89 -19.35 1.34
C MET A 88 20.07 -20.27 1.71
N ASP A 89 20.25 -21.41 1.05
CA ASP A 89 21.26 -22.40 1.45
C ASP A 89 22.72 -21.91 1.25
N THR A 90 22.92 -20.72 0.66
CA THR A 90 24.27 -20.22 0.30
C THR A 90 24.67 -18.85 0.88
N LEU A 91 23.79 -18.16 1.61
CA LEU A 91 24.06 -16.79 2.12
C LEU A 91 23.96 -16.71 3.65
N SER A 92 25.11 -16.78 4.32
CA SER A 92 25.22 -16.60 5.77
C SER A 92 25.57 -15.16 6.14
N GLU A 93 25.27 -14.76 7.39
CA GLU A 93 25.70 -13.47 7.96
C GLU A 93 27.22 -13.27 7.81
N ALA A 94 28.01 -14.34 7.92
CA ALA A 94 29.46 -14.30 7.74
C ALA A 94 29.86 -13.92 6.30
N THR A 95 29.17 -14.44 5.28
CA THR A 95 29.39 -14.09 3.86
C THR A 95 29.03 -12.63 3.61
N LEU A 96 27.94 -12.17 4.20
CA LEU A 96 27.45 -10.79 4.16
C LEU A 96 28.44 -9.81 4.82
N ARG A 97 28.95 -10.14 6.01
CA ARG A 97 29.98 -9.34 6.71
C ARG A 97 31.29 -9.28 5.90
N LYS A 98 31.70 -10.39 5.30
CA LYS A 98 32.87 -10.44 4.41
C LYS A 98 32.69 -9.54 3.19
N TYR A 99 31.50 -9.52 2.59
CA TYR A 99 31.15 -8.59 1.51
C TYR A 99 31.26 -7.12 1.94
N THR A 100 30.70 -6.75 3.10
CA THR A 100 30.77 -5.35 3.57
C THR A 100 32.17 -4.87 3.94
N ALA A 101 33.05 -5.78 4.34
CA ALA A 101 34.41 -5.46 4.75
C ALA A 101 35.40 -5.41 3.58
N ASP A 102 35.07 -6.04 2.44
CA ASP A 102 35.97 -6.20 1.31
C ASP A 102 35.78 -5.11 0.25
N ARG A 103 36.87 -4.44 -0.13
CA ARG A 103 36.87 -3.35 -1.11
C ARG A 103 36.68 -3.85 -2.56
N ARG A 104 36.73 -5.16 -2.79
CA ARG A 104 36.51 -5.82 -4.08
C ARG A 104 35.07 -6.35 -4.16
N ALA A 105 34.11 -5.43 -4.14
CA ALA A 105 32.69 -5.78 -4.22
C ALA A 105 32.26 -5.95 -5.69
N ASN A 106 32.63 -7.06 -6.32
CA ASN A 106 32.19 -7.40 -7.67
C ASN A 106 31.85 -8.90 -7.78
N ALA A 107 31.23 -9.26 -8.89
CA ALA A 107 30.82 -10.64 -9.19
C ALA A 107 31.98 -11.63 -9.23
N ASP A 108 33.20 -11.18 -9.58
CA ASP A 108 34.40 -12.03 -9.64
C ASP A 108 34.87 -12.46 -8.24
N HIS A 109 34.76 -11.56 -7.27
CA HIS A 109 35.23 -11.78 -5.90
C HIS A 109 34.14 -12.29 -4.97
N PHE A 110 32.87 -12.00 -5.29
CA PHE A 110 31.69 -12.54 -4.62
C PHE A 110 30.76 -13.23 -5.65
N PRO A 111 31.01 -14.51 -5.99
CA PRO A 111 30.26 -15.21 -7.03
C PRO A 111 28.75 -15.34 -6.78
N TRP A 112 28.31 -15.23 -5.52
CA TRP A 112 26.89 -15.20 -5.19
C TRP A 112 26.19 -13.93 -5.72
N LEU A 113 26.92 -12.81 -5.87
CA LEU A 113 26.40 -11.63 -6.57
C LEU A 113 26.02 -11.99 -7.98
N ALA A 114 26.80 -12.83 -8.67
CA ALA A 114 26.48 -13.35 -10.01
C ALA A 114 25.33 -14.37 -10.03
N ARG A 115 24.68 -14.72 -8.92
CA ARG A 115 23.45 -15.52 -8.89
C ARG A 115 22.22 -14.65 -8.59
N VAL A 116 22.44 -13.59 -7.82
CA VAL A 116 21.45 -12.53 -7.53
C VAL A 116 21.35 -11.52 -8.70
N SER A 117 22.44 -11.30 -9.42
CA SER A 117 22.61 -10.33 -10.51
C SER A 117 22.04 -10.76 -11.87
N PRO A 118 22.10 -12.03 -12.32
CA PRO A 118 21.49 -12.43 -13.60
C PRO A 118 19.98 -12.59 -13.52
N ALA A 119 19.45 -13.06 -12.38
CA ALA A 119 18.00 -13.19 -12.18
C ALA A 119 17.28 -11.83 -12.17
N LEU A 120 18.01 -10.77 -11.84
CA LEU A 120 17.53 -9.39 -11.75
C LEU A 120 18.66 -8.43 -12.16
N ARG A 121 19.14 -8.50 -13.41
CA ARG A 121 19.90 -7.35 -13.95
C ARG A 121 18.96 -6.15 -13.75
N LEU A 122 19.36 -5.09 -13.08
CA LEU A 122 18.48 -3.94 -12.89
C LEU A 122 19.08 -2.83 -13.73
N THR A 123 18.33 -2.39 -14.73
CA THR A 123 18.71 -1.22 -15.51
C THR A 123 17.89 -0.06 -14.98
N SER A 124 18.58 1.03 -14.64
CA SER A 124 17.89 2.30 -14.48
C SER A 124 17.99 3.08 -15.77
N GLU A 125 17.05 3.97 -16.03
CA GLU A 125 17.12 4.91 -17.14
C GLU A 125 16.60 6.25 -16.65
N VAL A 126 17.29 7.32 -17.04
CA VAL A 126 16.81 8.69 -16.85
C VAL A 126 16.49 9.23 -18.23
N GLU A 127 15.19 9.35 -18.52
CA GLU A 127 14.74 9.95 -19.78
C GLU A 127 14.60 11.47 -19.56
N GLY A 128 15.58 12.22 -20.07
CA GLY A 128 15.68 13.66 -19.86
C GLY A 128 15.89 14.04 -18.38
N ALA A 129 15.54 15.27 -18.00
CA ALA A 129 15.69 15.75 -16.62
C ALA A 129 14.49 15.40 -15.70
N GLU A 130 13.52 14.63 -16.18
CA GLU A 130 12.16 14.61 -15.60
C GLU A 130 11.67 13.24 -15.14
N VAL A 131 12.18 12.14 -15.71
CA VAL A 131 11.68 10.79 -15.41
C VAL A 131 12.83 9.85 -15.10
N TRP A 132 12.73 9.17 -13.96
CA TRP A 132 13.61 8.07 -13.57
C TRP A 132 12.85 6.75 -13.63
N ARG A 133 13.47 5.71 -14.20
CA ARG A 133 12.88 4.36 -14.33
C ARG A 133 13.81 3.31 -13.76
N LEU A 134 13.21 2.28 -13.18
CA LEU A 134 13.87 1.04 -12.78
C LEU A 134 13.21 -0.12 -13.53
N ARG A 135 14.03 -0.92 -14.21
CA ARG A 135 13.58 -2.07 -15.00
C ARG A 135 14.35 -3.32 -14.62
N ARG A 136 13.75 -4.48 -14.90
CA ARG A 136 14.45 -5.78 -14.92
C ARG A 136 15.24 -5.87 -16.24
N GLY A 137 16.45 -6.41 -16.26
CA GLY A 137 17.50 -6.07 -17.24
C GLY A 137 17.41 -6.85 -18.55
N GLU A 138 18.52 -7.04 -19.25
CA GLU A 138 18.59 -7.33 -20.71
C GLU A 138 17.58 -8.33 -21.28
N VAL A 139 17.25 -9.42 -20.58
CA VAL A 139 16.32 -10.44 -21.12
C VAL A 139 14.85 -10.10 -20.82
N ASN A 140 14.58 -9.28 -19.81
CA ASN A 140 13.27 -9.19 -19.19
C ASN A 140 12.66 -7.78 -19.08
N ASP A 141 13.32 -6.69 -19.50
CA ASP A 141 12.95 -5.23 -19.64
C ASP A 141 11.68 -4.70 -18.92
N ALA A 142 11.24 -5.35 -17.86
CA ALA A 142 9.93 -5.17 -17.28
C ALA A 142 9.98 -3.96 -16.38
N LYS A 143 8.98 -3.09 -16.50
CA LYS A 143 8.85 -1.93 -15.61
C LYS A 143 8.67 -2.42 -14.18
N LEU A 144 9.53 -1.94 -13.28
CA LEU A 144 9.41 -2.19 -11.84
C LEU A 144 8.99 -0.91 -11.12
N ARG A 145 9.59 0.22 -11.50
CA ARG A 145 9.29 1.51 -10.88
C ARG A 145 9.52 2.64 -11.87
N MET A 146 8.71 3.68 -11.73
CA MET A 146 8.87 4.94 -12.44
C MET A 146 8.68 6.09 -11.46
N ARG A 147 9.53 7.11 -11.55
CA ARG A 147 9.41 8.33 -10.77
C ARG A 147 9.42 9.54 -11.69
N LEU A 148 8.45 10.40 -11.47
CA LEU A 148 8.40 11.73 -12.07
C LEU A 148 9.12 12.69 -11.12
N LEU A 149 10.30 13.16 -11.50
CA LEU A 149 11.17 13.96 -10.64
C LEU A 149 10.55 15.32 -10.29
N ARG A 150 9.80 15.92 -11.22
CA ARG A 150 9.12 17.21 -11.00
C ARG A 150 7.93 17.13 -10.03
N SER A 151 7.12 16.09 -10.12
CA SER A 151 5.92 15.93 -9.29
C SER A 151 6.17 15.11 -8.02
N GLY A 152 7.34 14.48 -7.88
CA GLY A 152 7.65 13.53 -6.82
C GLY A 152 6.81 12.25 -6.87
N GLN A 153 5.99 12.06 -7.91
CA GLN A 153 5.11 10.91 -8.06
C GLN A 153 5.91 9.64 -8.36
N VAL A 154 5.55 8.55 -7.71
CA VAL A 154 6.21 7.25 -7.85
C VAL A 154 5.20 6.16 -8.17
N GLN A 155 5.40 5.47 -9.29
CA GLN A 155 4.62 4.31 -9.72
C GLN A 155 5.43 3.02 -9.51
N HIS A 156 4.78 1.99 -8.98
CA HIS A 156 5.33 0.65 -8.80
C HIS A 156 4.54 -0.34 -9.64
N PHE A 157 5.27 -1.22 -10.31
CA PHE A 157 4.74 -2.19 -11.24
C PHE A 157 5.16 -3.61 -10.85
N GLU A 158 4.33 -4.57 -11.19
CA GLU A 158 4.60 -6.00 -11.13
C GLU A 158 4.22 -6.66 -12.45
N GLY A 159 4.82 -7.79 -12.79
CA GLY A 159 4.52 -8.53 -14.00
C GLY A 159 5.75 -8.74 -14.89
N GLU A 160 5.55 -9.52 -15.95
CA GLU A 160 6.56 -9.74 -16.99
C GLU A 160 6.55 -8.61 -18.01
N ARG A 161 7.57 -8.55 -18.87
CA ARG A 161 7.68 -7.55 -19.92
C ARG A 161 6.42 -7.52 -20.79
N GLY A 162 5.80 -6.35 -20.92
CA GLY A 162 4.59 -6.16 -21.72
C GLY A 162 3.29 -6.57 -21.00
N ALA A 163 3.39 -7.16 -19.82
CA ALA A 163 2.27 -7.52 -18.95
C ALA A 163 2.43 -6.87 -17.56
N GLU A 164 3.10 -5.72 -17.48
CA GLU A 164 3.26 -5.00 -16.23
C GLU A 164 1.95 -4.35 -15.80
N ARG A 165 1.55 -4.61 -14.56
CA ARG A 165 0.41 -4.00 -13.89
C ARG A 165 0.88 -2.99 -12.84
N LEU A 166 0.20 -1.85 -12.75
CA LEU A 166 0.40 -0.90 -11.65
C LEU A 166 -0.12 -1.51 -10.35
N VAL A 167 0.70 -1.57 -9.30
CA VAL A 167 0.29 -2.11 -7.98
C VAL A 167 0.30 -1.06 -6.89
N ARG A 168 1.08 0.01 -7.05
CA ARG A 168 1.17 1.09 -6.06
C ARG A 168 1.56 2.40 -6.71
N LEU A 169 0.90 3.47 -6.29
CA LEU A 169 1.17 4.85 -6.70
C LEU A 169 1.34 5.72 -5.46
N LYS A 170 2.50 6.37 -5.31
CA LYS A 170 2.77 7.33 -4.23
C LYS A 170 2.80 8.74 -4.81
N PHE A 171 2.17 9.67 -4.12
CA PHE A 171 2.17 11.10 -4.45
C PHE A 171 3.10 11.85 -3.50
N ALA A 172 3.63 13.00 -3.94
CA ALA A 172 4.44 13.88 -3.09
C ALA A 172 3.67 14.40 -1.86
N SER A 173 2.34 14.43 -1.91
CA SER A 173 1.49 14.78 -0.77
C SER A 173 1.52 13.75 0.37
N GLY A 174 2.15 12.59 0.18
CA GLY A 174 2.13 11.47 1.13
C GLY A 174 0.97 10.49 0.91
N GLN A 175 0.03 10.81 0.00
CA GLN A 175 -1.02 9.87 -0.38
C GLN A 175 -0.44 8.67 -1.13
N VAL A 176 -0.93 7.46 -0.80
CA VAL A 176 -0.55 6.21 -1.46
C VAL A 176 -1.79 5.46 -1.91
N GLN A 177 -1.85 5.12 -3.19
CA GLN A 177 -2.90 4.28 -3.78
C GLN A 177 -2.36 2.89 -4.09
N HIS A 178 -3.18 1.87 -3.87
CA HIS A 178 -2.90 0.48 -4.16
C HIS A 178 -3.91 -0.07 -5.16
N PHE A 179 -3.42 -0.94 -6.03
CA PHE A 179 -4.16 -1.48 -7.16
C PHE A 179 -3.98 -3.00 -7.24
N GLU A 180 -5.00 -3.68 -7.76
CA GLU A 180 -5.01 -5.12 -8.02
C GLU A 180 -5.68 -5.37 -9.39
N GLY A 181 -5.46 -6.56 -9.95
CA GLY A 181 -6.00 -6.95 -11.25
C GLY A 181 -4.91 -7.22 -12.28
N ASP A 182 -5.30 -7.75 -13.43
CA ASP A 182 -4.38 -8.06 -14.51
C ASP A 182 -3.88 -6.78 -15.22
N ALA A 183 -2.81 -6.92 -16.00
CA ALA A 183 -2.26 -5.81 -16.78
C ALA A 183 -3.34 -5.17 -17.66
N GLY A 184 -3.53 -3.86 -17.52
CA GLY A 184 -4.57 -3.11 -18.22
C GLY A 184 -5.97 -3.19 -17.59
N ALA A 185 -6.20 -4.03 -16.58
CA ALA A 185 -7.46 -4.18 -15.84
C ALA A 185 -7.31 -3.82 -14.34
N GLU A 186 -6.26 -3.09 -13.98
CA GLU A 186 -5.96 -2.72 -12.60
C GLU A 186 -7.04 -1.80 -12.03
N ARG A 187 -7.61 -2.21 -10.90
CA ARG A 187 -8.61 -1.49 -10.13
C ARG A 187 -8.02 -1.00 -8.81
N LYS A 188 -8.45 0.18 -8.36
CA LYS A 188 -8.03 0.72 -7.07
C LYS A 188 -8.70 -0.05 -5.93
N VAL A 189 -7.92 -0.56 -4.97
CA VAL A 189 -8.45 -1.33 -3.82
C VAL A 189 -8.23 -0.65 -2.49
N ARG A 190 -7.23 0.24 -2.39
CA ARG A 190 -6.91 0.94 -1.15
C ARG A 190 -6.26 2.29 -1.40
N THR A 191 -6.58 3.28 -0.60
CA THR A 191 -5.89 4.58 -0.55
C THR A 191 -5.53 4.89 0.90
N VAL A 192 -4.26 5.20 1.15
CA VAL A 192 -3.76 5.75 2.40
C VAL A 192 -3.56 7.25 2.19
N PHE A 193 -4.20 8.06 3.02
CA PHE A 193 -4.11 9.51 2.98
C PHE A 193 -2.98 10.01 3.87
N ALA A 194 -2.54 11.26 3.64
CA ALA A 194 -1.43 11.87 4.37
C ALA A 194 -1.73 12.05 5.87
N ASP A 195 -3.01 12.19 6.24
CA ASP A 195 -3.48 12.28 7.62
C ASP A 195 -3.56 10.91 8.33
N GLY A 196 -3.22 9.82 7.64
CA GLY A 196 -3.28 8.45 8.15
C GLY A 196 -4.62 7.76 7.95
N ALA A 197 -5.63 8.43 7.38
CA ALA A 197 -6.88 7.77 7.01
C ALA A 197 -6.65 6.73 5.90
N VAL A 198 -7.44 5.66 5.90
CA VAL A 198 -7.36 4.57 4.91
C VAL A 198 -8.74 4.28 4.33
N ALA A 199 -8.91 4.48 3.03
CA ALA A 199 -10.11 4.07 2.29
C ALA A 199 -9.88 2.75 1.56
N HIS A 200 -10.86 1.87 1.61
CA HIS A 200 -10.93 0.61 0.88
C HIS A 200 -12.00 0.67 -0.19
N TYR A 201 -11.72 0.05 -1.33
CA TYR A 201 -12.54 0.13 -2.53
C TYR A 201 -12.86 -1.25 -3.11
N GLU A 202 -14.04 -1.36 -3.71
CA GLU A 202 -14.50 -2.55 -4.45
C GLU A 202 -15.11 -2.13 -5.79
N GLY A 203 -15.31 -3.08 -6.70
CA GLY A 203 -15.81 -2.84 -8.06
C GLY A 203 -14.74 -3.09 -9.12
N GLU A 204 -15.14 -3.05 -10.40
CA GLU A 204 -14.26 -3.22 -11.55
C GLU A 204 -13.44 -1.95 -11.83
N LYS A 205 -12.44 -2.05 -12.72
CA LYS A 205 -11.63 -0.91 -13.14
C LYS A 205 -12.52 0.19 -13.70
N GLY A 206 -12.46 1.37 -13.10
CA GLY A 206 -13.30 2.50 -13.51
C GLY A 206 -14.73 2.44 -12.97
N ALA A 207 -15.05 1.51 -12.07
CA ALA A 207 -16.31 1.46 -11.34
C ALA A 207 -16.09 1.31 -9.82
N GLU A 208 -14.89 1.65 -9.33
CA GLU A 208 -14.55 1.45 -7.94
C GLU A 208 -15.33 2.39 -7.01
N ARG A 209 -15.98 1.80 -6.01
CA ARG A 209 -16.72 2.47 -4.94
C ARG A 209 -16.02 2.31 -3.61
N VAL A 210 -16.20 3.28 -2.71
CA VAL A 210 -15.69 3.15 -1.33
C VAL A 210 -16.62 2.24 -0.54
N VAL A 211 -16.06 1.26 0.16
CA VAL A 211 -16.83 0.33 1.02
C VAL A 211 -16.49 0.48 2.49
N ARG A 212 -15.28 0.99 2.79
CA ARG A 212 -14.81 1.14 4.16
C ARG A 212 -13.78 2.26 4.27
N VAL A 213 -13.89 3.09 5.30
CA VAL A 213 -12.91 4.12 5.64
C VAL A 213 -12.49 3.96 7.10
N VAL A 214 -11.20 3.82 7.35
CA VAL A 214 -10.59 3.90 8.68
C VAL A 214 -10.07 5.31 8.85
N CYS A 215 -10.64 6.08 9.77
CA CYS A 215 -10.18 7.43 10.07
C CYS A 215 -8.93 7.39 10.96
N ALA A 216 -8.12 8.45 10.91
CA ALA A 216 -6.95 8.60 11.78
C ALA A 216 -7.30 8.56 13.28
N SER A 217 -8.52 8.95 13.65
CA SER A 217 -9.06 8.85 15.02
C SER A 217 -9.35 7.41 15.49
N GLY A 218 -9.21 6.41 14.61
CA GLY A 218 -9.52 5.01 14.87
C GLY A 218 -10.98 4.63 14.61
N SER A 219 -11.88 5.58 14.27
CA SER A 219 -13.24 5.24 13.87
C SER A 219 -13.28 4.60 12.48
N VAL A 220 -14.16 3.63 12.28
CA VAL A 220 -14.35 2.95 11.00
C VAL A 220 -15.74 3.25 10.45
N GLN A 221 -15.83 3.59 9.17
CA GLN A 221 -17.08 3.89 8.46
C GLN A 221 -17.27 2.86 7.35
N TYR A 222 -18.48 2.35 7.17
CA TYR A 222 -18.84 1.37 6.14
C TYR A 222 -19.90 1.97 5.22
N TYR A 223 -19.74 1.69 3.93
CA TYR A 223 -20.55 2.27 2.87
C TYR A 223 -21.13 1.18 1.97
N GLU A 224 -22.32 1.43 1.44
CA GLU A 224 -23.02 0.57 0.49
C GLU A 224 -23.45 1.36 -0.75
N ASP A 225 -24.05 0.68 -1.72
CA ASP A 225 -24.53 1.17 -3.03
C ASP A 225 -23.45 1.35 -4.10
N GLU A 226 -23.84 1.79 -5.29
CA GLU A 226 -22.98 1.86 -6.47
C GLU A 226 -22.01 3.05 -6.44
N ARG A 227 -21.02 3.03 -7.34
CA ARG A 227 -20.08 4.14 -7.50
C ARG A 227 -20.83 5.44 -7.73
N GLY A 228 -20.58 6.44 -6.90
CA GLY A 228 -21.28 7.73 -6.97
C GLY A 228 -22.60 7.79 -6.21
N ALA A 229 -23.10 6.68 -5.67
CA ALA A 229 -24.28 6.62 -4.80
C ALA A 229 -23.94 6.14 -3.38
N GLU A 230 -22.65 6.09 -3.01
CA GLU A 230 -22.23 5.46 -1.76
C GLU A 230 -22.83 6.16 -0.54
N ARG A 231 -23.55 5.39 0.29
CA ARG A 231 -24.20 5.87 1.52
C ARG A 231 -23.57 5.26 2.76
N LEU A 232 -23.51 6.03 3.85
CA LEU A 232 -23.03 5.52 5.13
C LEU A 232 -24.06 4.57 5.74
N VAL A 233 -23.67 3.34 6.05
CA VAL A 233 -24.57 2.35 6.68
C VAL A 233 -24.18 2.00 8.11
N ARG A 234 -22.89 2.13 8.43
CA ARG A 234 -22.38 1.79 9.76
C ARG A 234 -21.16 2.62 10.11
N LYS A 235 -21.07 3.02 11.38
CA LYS A 235 -19.90 3.70 11.95
C LYS A 235 -19.53 3.11 13.30
N GLU A 236 -18.31 2.61 13.40
CA GLU A 236 -17.70 2.11 14.63
C GLU A 236 -16.76 3.16 15.20
N PHE A 237 -16.88 3.45 16.49
CA PHE A 237 -16.04 4.39 17.19
C PHE A 237 -15.00 3.64 18.04
N SER A 238 -13.84 4.25 18.26
CA SER A 238 -12.80 3.70 19.14
C SER A 238 -13.25 3.53 20.59
N SER A 239 -14.32 4.23 21.00
CA SER A 239 -14.98 4.05 22.30
C SER A 239 -15.76 2.74 22.42
N GLY A 240 -15.92 1.97 21.33
CA GLY A 240 -16.77 0.77 21.28
C GLY A 240 -18.23 1.06 20.92
N GLU A 241 -18.62 2.33 20.74
CA GLU A 241 -19.95 2.67 20.20
C GLU A 241 -20.04 2.28 18.71
N VAL A 242 -21.17 1.70 18.30
CA VAL A 242 -21.48 1.38 16.90
C VAL A 242 -22.80 2.02 16.51
N LYS A 243 -22.83 2.82 15.43
CA LYS A 243 -24.05 3.44 14.89
C LYS A 243 -24.39 2.82 13.54
N HIS A 244 -25.66 2.57 13.31
CA HIS A 244 -26.21 2.11 12.03
C HIS A 244 -27.12 3.17 11.44
N PHE A 245 -27.10 3.26 10.12
CA PHE A 245 -27.73 4.32 9.34
C PHE A 245 -28.52 3.74 8.16
N GLU A 246 -29.58 4.43 7.78
CA GLU A 246 -30.43 4.13 6.61
C GLU A 246 -30.74 5.42 5.86
N GLY A 247 -31.16 5.32 4.60
CA GLY A 247 -31.49 6.46 3.74
C GLY A 247 -30.57 6.55 2.53
N GLU A 248 -30.88 7.42 1.58
CA GLU A 248 -30.07 7.63 0.38
C GLU A 248 -28.80 8.42 0.69
N ARG A 249 -27.84 8.42 -0.25
CA ARG A 249 -26.59 9.18 -0.13
C ARG A 249 -26.87 10.65 0.22
N GLY A 250 -26.30 11.10 1.34
CA GLY A 250 -26.46 12.46 1.84
C GLY A 250 -27.71 12.69 2.68
N ALA A 251 -28.64 11.74 2.72
CA ALA A 251 -29.88 11.76 3.50
C ALA A 251 -29.89 10.69 4.61
N GLU A 252 -28.73 10.16 4.99
CA GLU A 252 -28.62 9.05 5.92
C GLU A 252 -29.03 9.47 7.34
N ARG A 253 -29.98 8.74 7.92
CA ARG A 253 -30.51 8.91 9.27
C ARG A 253 -30.02 7.79 10.18
N LYS A 254 -29.76 8.11 11.45
CA LYS A 254 -29.36 7.10 12.45
C LYS A 254 -30.58 6.29 12.86
N VAL A 255 -30.51 4.96 12.75
CA VAL A 255 -31.62 4.06 13.12
C VAL A 255 -31.31 3.19 14.34
N ARG A 256 -30.02 2.94 14.61
CA ARG A 256 -29.59 2.13 15.76
C ARG A 256 -28.24 2.61 16.28
N ALA A 257 -28.05 2.55 17.60
CA ALA A 257 -26.75 2.74 18.23
C ALA A 257 -26.54 1.69 19.32
N GLU A 258 -25.42 0.97 19.26
CA GLU A 258 -24.95 0.02 20.26
C GLU A 258 -23.87 0.72 21.07
N LEU A 259 -24.07 0.81 22.38
CA LEU A 259 -23.16 1.47 23.31
C LEU A 259 -22.19 0.45 23.92
N ALA A 260 -21.02 0.91 24.34
CA ALA A 260 -19.99 0.07 24.94
C ALA A 260 -20.44 -0.68 26.22
N ASN A 261 -21.47 -0.17 26.90
CA ASN A 261 -22.08 -0.82 28.07
C ASN A 261 -23.11 -1.90 27.71
N GLY A 262 -23.25 -2.26 26.42
CA GLY A 262 -24.20 -3.26 25.93
C GLY A 262 -25.63 -2.74 25.75
N GLN A 263 -25.90 -1.45 25.96
CA GLN A 263 -27.21 -0.87 25.65
C GLN A 263 -27.37 -0.66 24.14
N VAL A 264 -28.55 -0.96 23.62
CA VAL A 264 -28.91 -0.73 22.22
C VAL A 264 -30.06 0.27 22.14
N HIS A 265 -29.84 1.37 21.45
CA HIS A 265 -30.83 2.41 21.20
C HIS A 265 -31.36 2.28 19.77
N HIS A 266 -32.68 2.36 19.60
CA HIS A 266 -33.32 2.48 18.29
C HIS A 266 -33.93 3.86 18.11
N TYR A 267 -33.89 4.35 16.88
CA TYR A 267 -34.30 5.69 16.52
C TYR A 267 -35.24 5.68 15.31
N GLU A 268 -36.14 6.66 15.26
CA GLU A 268 -37.05 6.92 14.14
C GLU A 268 -37.06 8.41 13.84
N GLY A 269 -37.51 8.79 12.64
CA GLY A 269 -37.54 10.18 12.17
C GLY A 269 -36.72 10.38 10.91
N GLU A 270 -36.76 11.60 10.38
CA GLU A 270 -35.97 12.05 9.23
C GLU A 270 -34.51 12.38 9.65
N GLN A 271 -33.63 12.53 8.67
CA GLN A 271 -32.25 12.92 8.90
C GLN A 271 -32.17 14.20 9.73
N GLY A 272 -31.44 14.15 10.84
CA GLY A 272 -31.31 15.28 11.75
C GLY A 272 -32.50 15.51 12.69
N ALA A 273 -33.60 14.77 12.54
CA ALA A 273 -34.78 14.80 13.41
C ALA A 273 -35.02 13.44 14.11
N GLU A 274 -34.01 12.58 14.17
CA GLU A 274 -34.13 11.24 14.74
C GLU A 274 -34.37 11.29 16.26
N ARG A 275 -35.47 10.68 16.69
CA ARG A 275 -35.90 10.52 18.08
C ARG A 275 -35.70 9.10 18.56
N LYS A 276 -35.36 8.92 19.84
CA LYS A 276 -35.16 7.59 20.44
C LYS A 276 -36.53 6.95 20.70
N VAL A 277 -36.74 5.72 20.22
CA VAL A 277 -38.03 5.01 20.36
C VAL A 277 -37.93 3.75 21.20
N ARG A 278 -36.74 3.16 21.28
CA ARG A 278 -36.49 1.93 22.05
C ARG A 278 -35.09 1.93 22.65
N THR A 279 -34.96 1.40 23.85
CA THR A 279 -33.68 1.07 24.48
C THR A 279 -33.73 -0.35 25.02
N GLU A 280 -32.81 -1.18 24.57
CA GLU A 280 -32.58 -2.52 25.10
C GLU A 280 -31.35 -2.48 26.00
N PHE A 281 -31.47 -3.05 27.19
CA PHE A 281 -30.39 -3.12 28.18
C PHE A 281 -29.80 -4.52 28.18
N ALA A 282 -28.51 -4.63 28.52
CA ALA A 282 -27.84 -5.93 28.68
C ALA A 282 -28.52 -6.86 29.71
N SER A 283 -29.30 -6.29 30.65
CA SER A 283 -30.12 -7.05 31.60
C SER A 283 -31.33 -7.75 30.97
N GLY A 284 -31.60 -7.57 29.67
CA GLY A 284 -32.80 -8.04 28.98
C GLY A 284 -34.02 -7.12 29.15
N THR A 285 -33.89 -6.02 29.90
CA THR A 285 -34.97 -5.01 30.01
C THR A 285 -35.07 -4.21 28.72
N VAL A 286 -36.28 -3.91 28.26
CA VAL A 286 -36.57 -3.06 27.11
C VAL A 286 -37.45 -1.89 27.53
N LYS A 287 -37.08 -0.67 27.15
CA LYS A 287 -37.86 0.56 27.35
C LYS A 287 -38.29 1.13 26.01
N TYR A 288 -39.52 1.64 25.93
CA TYR A 288 -40.07 2.30 24.76
C TYR A 288 -40.40 3.76 25.08
N TYR A 289 -40.24 4.61 24.07
CA TYR A 289 -40.33 6.05 24.22
C TYR A 289 -41.17 6.67 23.09
N GLU A 290 -41.86 7.77 23.42
CA GLU A 290 -42.66 8.57 22.49
C GLU A 290 -42.42 10.05 22.76
N GLY A 291 -42.69 10.90 21.76
CA GLY A 291 -42.44 12.35 21.83
C GLY A 291 -41.55 12.82 20.70
N GLU A 292 -41.34 14.13 20.61
CA GLU A 292 -40.44 14.73 19.62
C GLU A 292 -38.97 14.54 20.01
N LYS A 293 -38.06 14.75 19.06
CA LYS A 293 -36.62 14.66 19.31
C LYS A 293 -36.21 15.59 20.45
N GLY A 294 -35.61 15.01 21.50
CA GLY A 294 -35.18 15.73 22.70
C GLY A 294 -36.25 15.88 23.78
N ALA A 295 -37.50 15.47 23.52
CA ALA A 295 -38.62 15.49 24.45
C ALA A 295 -39.25 14.09 24.61
N GLU A 296 -38.49 13.02 24.33
CA GLU A 296 -39.02 11.66 24.38
C GLU A 296 -39.26 11.20 25.83
N ARG A 297 -40.52 10.84 26.14
CA ARG A 297 -40.94 10.27 27.41
C ARG A 297 -41.05 8.75 27.33
N LYS A 298 -40.72 8.06 28.43
CA LYS A 298 -40.83 6.60 28.53
C LYS A 298 -42.30 6.20 28.71
N VAL A 299 -42.83 5.40 27.80
CA VAL A 299 -44.25 4.98 27.81
C VAL A 299 -44.46 3.52 28.17
N ARG A 300 -43.43 2.67 28.00
CA ARG A 300 -43.53 1.23 28.27
C ARG A 300 -42.18 0.65 28.69
N THR A 301 -42.20 -0.26 29.65
CA THR A 301 -41.05 -1.07 30.09
C THR A 301 -41.43 -2.54 30.05
N VAL A 302 -40.54 -3.38 29.53
CA VAL A 302 -40.65 -4.84 29.53
C VAL A 302 -39.38 -5.38 30.17
N PRO A 303 -39.40 -5.84 31.44
CA PRO A 303 -38.28 -6.51 32.08
C PRO A 303 -38.00 -7.88 31.43
N ALA A 304 -36.91 -8.51 31.84
CA ALA A 304 -36.46 -9.79 31.27
C ALA A 304 -37.44 -10.96 31.49
N ASP A 305 -38.31 -10.86 32.50
CA ASP A 305 -39.37 -11.83 32.79
C ASP A 305 -40.58 -11.70 31.84
N GLY A 306 -40.58 -10.69 30.96
CA GLY A 306 -41.65 -10.43 29.99
C GLY A 306 -42.84 -9.65 30.53
N GLN A 307 -42.84 -9.21 31.80
CA GLN A 307 -43.98 -8.50 32.37
C GLN A 307 -44.09 -7.07 31.82
N VAL A 308 -45.16 -6.76 31.07
CA VAL A 308 -45.31 -5.42 30.49
C VAL A 308 -45.79 -4.40 31.54
N GLN A 309 -45.06 -3.30 31.68
CA GLN A 309 -45.41 -2.16 32.53
C GLN A 309 -45.58 -0.90 31.66
N TYR A 310 -46.79 -0.34 31.65
CA TYR A 310 -47.06 0.95 31.01
C TYR A 310 -46.72 2.09 31.98
N CYS A 311 -46.14 3.17 31.44
CA CYS A 311 -45.82 4.36 32.21
C CYS A 311 -46.70 5.49 31.71
N GLU A 312 -47.71 5.87 32.49
CA GLU A 312 -48.52 7.06 32.20
C GLU A 312 -47.77 8.31 32.67
N GLY A 313 -47.43 9.19 31.73
CA GLY A 313 -47.08 10.59 31.95
C GLY A 313 -46.10 10.93 33.08
N GLN A 314 -44.78 10.83 32.82
CA GLN A 314 -43.75 11.63 33.48
C GLN A 314 -42.77 12.17 32.46
#